data_AF-A0A1M7UVI5-F1
#
_entry.id   AF-A0A1M7UVI5-F1
#
_cell.length_a   1.000
_cell.length_b   1.000
_cell.length_c   1.000
_cell.angle_alpha   90.00
_cell.angle_beta   90.00
_cell.angle_gamma   90.00
#
_symmetry.space_group_name_H-M   'P 1'
#
loop_
_entity.id
_entity.type
_entity.pdbx_description
1 polymer ?
#
loop_
_entity_poly.entity_id
_entity_poly.type
_entity_poly.pdbx_seq_one_letter_code
_entity_poly.pdbx_strand_id
1 'polypeptide(L)' 'MLDKQNQGPQCTACGSPMRLSVIEPSMWGQDLRTFACPHCKRVQRHVIESTVTEAWVAPREQ' A
#
# COMPACT_ATOMS: atom_id res chain seq x y z
N MET A 1 -11.29 15.77 6.14
CA MET A 1 -10.11 15.52 5.27
C MET A 1 -9.87 14.02 5.19
N LEU A 2 -10.76 13.28 4.55
CA LEU A 2 -10.69 11.81 4.43
C LEU A 2 -9.94 11.39 3.15
N ASP A 3 -9.79 12.33 2.23
CA ASP A 3 -9.32 12.13 0.85
C ASP A 3 -7.82 11.86 0.75
N LYS A 4 -7.04 12.25 1.77
CA LYS A 4 -5.58 12.02 1.77
C LYS A 4 -5.18 10.57 2.05
N GLN A 5 -6.01 9.80 2.77
CA GLN A 5 -5.64 8.41 3.12
C GLN A 5 -5.79 7.44 1.94
N ASN A 6 -6.64 7.76 0.97
CA ASN A 6 -6.86 6.93 -0.22
C ASN A 6 -6.02 7.36 -1.43
N GLN A 7 -5.24 8.44 -1.32
CA GLN A 7 -4.35 8.87 -2.39
C GLN A 7 -3.02 8.13 -2.30
N GLY A 8 -2.80 7.21 -3.25
CA GLY A 8 -1.50 6.57 -3.45
C GLY A 8 -0.39 7.60 -3.77
N PRO A 9 0.89 7.18 -3.75
CA PRO A 9 2.00 8.08 -3.99
C PRO A 9 1.95 8.71 -5.38
N GLN A 10 2.61 9.85 -5.52
CA GLN A 10 2.83 10.49 -6.82
C GLN A 10 4.05 9.87 -7.50
N CYS A 11 3.95 9.68 -8.81
CA CYS A 11 5.07 9.20 -9.61
C CYS A 11 6.24 10.18 -9.55
N THR A 12 7.42 9.70 -9.16
CA THR A 12 8.63 10.55 -9.04
C THR A 12 9.16 11.05 -10.39
N ALA A 13 8.62 10.54 -11.50
CA ALA A 13 9.00 10.97 -12.85
C ALA A 13 8.14 12.12 -13.37
N CYS A 14 6.82 12.05 -13.17
CA CYS A 14 5.86 12.91 -13.85
C CYS A 14 4.83 13.57 -12.91
N GLY A 15 4.88 13.27 -11.61
CA GLY A 15 3.95 13.80 -10.60
C GLY A 15 2.54 13.20 -10.66
N SER A 16 2.20 12.41 -11.67
CA SER A 16 0.87 11.80 -11.77
C SER A 16 0.59 10.83 -10.62
N PRO A 17 -0.65 10.73 -10.11
CA PRO A 17 -1.02 9.75 -9.10
C PRO A 17 -0.74 8.32 -9.58
N MET A 18 -0.12 7.51 -8.72
CA MET A 18 0.10 6.09 -9.00
C MET A 18 -1.04 5.24 -8.50
N ARG A 19 -1.29 4.11 -9.18
CA ARG A 19 -2.33 3.14 -8.81
C ARG A 19 -1.71 1.97 -8.08
N LEU A 20 -2.34 1.56 -6.98
CA LEU A 20 -1.96 0.33 -6.29
C LEU A 20 -2.19 -0.87 -7.22
N SER A 21 -1.18 -1.73 -7.36
CA SER A 21 -1.25 -2.93 -8.20
C SER A 21 -1.18 -4.22 -7.40
N VAL A 22 -0.37 -4.24 -6.33
CA VAL A 22 -0.14 -5.45 -5.51
C VAL A 22 0.06 -5.03 -4.06
N ILE A 23 -0.50 -5.82 -3.13
CA ILE A 23 -0.13 -5.80 -1.70
C ILE A 23 0.43 -7.19 -1.38
N GLU A 24 1.63 -7.23 -0.80
CA GLU A 24 2.29 -8.46 -0.35
C GLU A 24 2.58 -8.37 1.15
N PRO A 25 2.50 -9.50 1.90
CA PRO A 25 2.96 -9.52 3.27
C PRO A 25 4.46 -9.22 3.34
N SER A 26 4.89 -8.47 4.36
CA SER A 26 6.30 -8.19 4.63
C SER A 26 6.67 -8.67 6.03
N MET A 27 7.51 -7.92 6.75
CA MET A 27 7.76 -8.17 8.17
C MET A 27 6.48 -7.97 9.00
N TRP A 28 6.51 -8.46 10.24
CA TRP A 28 5.37 -8.42 11.15
C TRP A 28 4.85 -6.98 11.32
N GLY A 29 3.55 -6.81 11.15
CA GLY A 29 2.91 -5.48 11.20
C GLY A 29 3.21 -4.60 9.99
N GLN A 30 3.72 -5.16 8.88
CA GLN A 30 4.02 -4.41 7.66
C GLN A 30 3.52 -5.14 6.41
N ASP A 31 3.15 -4.35 5.40
CA ASP A 31 2.85 -4.83 4.07
C ASP A 31 3.67 -4.07 3.02
N LEU A 32 4.02 -4.75 1.94
CA LEU A 32 4.70 -4.18 0.80
C LEU A 32 3.67 -3.83 -0.27
N ARG A 33 3.48 -2.54 -0.54
CA ARG A 33 2.57 -2.06 -1.58
C ARG A 33 3.33 -1.67 -2.83
N THR A 34 2.97 -2.29 -3.93
CA THR A 34 3.48 -1.96 -5.26
C THR A 34 2.50 -1.02 -5.95
N PHE A 35 3.00 0.12 -6.44
CA PHE A 35 2.24 1.11 -7.19
C PHE A 35 2.79 1.24 -8.62
N ALA A 36 1.90 1.39 -9.58
CA ALA A 36 2.23 1.57 -10.99
C ALA A 36 1.72 2.93 -11.50
N CYS A 37 2.58 3.66 -12.19
CA CYS A 37 2.20 4.88 -12.87
C CYS A 37 1.49 4.54 -14.20
N PRO A 38 0.25 4.99 -14.44
CA PRO A 38 -0.46 4.66 -15.68
C PRO A 38 0.19 5.29 -16.92
N HIS A 39 0.90 6.41 -16.76
CA HIS A 39 1.55 7.15 -17.86
C HIS A 39 2.97 6.64 -18.13
N CYS A 40 3.85 6.69 -17.13
CA CYS A 40 5.26 6.33 -17.30
C CYS A 40 5.52 4.81 -17.26
N LYS A 41 4.53 4.01 -16.84
CA LYS A 41 4.67 2.57 -16.56
C LYS A 41 5.75 2.22 -15.54
N ARG A 42 6.23 3.22 -14.78
CA ARG A 42 7.14 3.00 -13.66
C ARG A 42 6.43 2.33 -12.50
N VAL A 43 7.18 1.50 -11.80
CA VAL A 43 6.74 0.78 -10.61
C VAL A 43 7.50 1.32 -9.41
N GLN A 44 6.79 1.56 -8.31
CA GLN A 44 7.35 1.96 -7.02
C GLN A 44 6.84 1.01 -5.94
N ARG A 45 7.69 0.69 -4.95
CA ARG A 45 7.35 -0.20 -3.84
C ARG A 45 7.54 0.53 -2.53
N HIS A 46 6.54 0.44 -1.66
CA HIS A 46 6.53 1.09 -0.36
C HIS A 46 6.24 0.06 0.71
N VAL A 47 7.10 0.01 1.73
CA VAL A 47 6.79 -0.70 2.98
C VAL A 47 5.87 0.21 3.77
N ILE A 48 4.68 -0.30 4.12
CA ILE A 48 3.66 0.41 4.87
C ILE A 48 3.42 -0.37 6.16
N GLU A 49 3.38 0.34 7.28
CA GLU A 49 2.92 -0.25 8.53
C GLU A 49 1.46 -0.67 8.37
N SER A 50 1.22 -1.97 8.46
CA SER A 50 -0.08 -2.56 8.33
C SER A 50 -0.81 -2.36 9.65
N THR A 51 -1.81 -1.46 9.67
CA THR A 51 -2.74 -1.32 10.80
C THR A 51 -3.74 -2.47 10.87
N VAL A 52 -3.40 -3.65 10.34
CA VAL A 52 -4.11 -4.88 10.67
C VAL A 52 -3.87 -5.09 12.15
N THR A 53 -4.74 -4.48 12.95
CA THR A 53 -4.84 -4.74 14.38
C THR A 53 -4.94 -6.26 14.54
N GLU A 54 -4.36 -6.76 15.62
CA GLU A 54 -4.33 -8.17 16.02
C GLU A 54 -5.68 -8.91 15.91
N ALA A 55 -6.79 -8.18 15.71
CA ALA A 55 -8.13 -8.67 15.39
C ALA A 55 -8.21 -9.68 14.22
N TRP A 56 -7.30 -9.67 13.25
CA TRP A 56 -7.26 -10.70 12.18
C TRP A 56 -6.40 -11.93 12.52
N VAL A 57 -5.53 -11.82 13.53
CA VAL A 57 -4.59 -12.88 13.95
C VAL A 57 -5.11 -13.64 15.17
N ALA A 58 -6.10 -13.08 15.89
CA ALA A 58 -6.77 -13.78 16.98
C ALA A 58 -7.35 -15.11 16.46
N PRO A 59 -6.98 -16.27 17.05
CA PRO A 59 -7.69 -17.51 16.79
C PRO A 59 -9.17 -17.26 17.07
N ARG A 60 -10.05 -17.72 16.18
CA ARG A 60 -11.46 -17.86 16.55
C ARG A 60 -11.52 -18.81 17.74
N GLU A 61 -11.67 -18.28 18.94
CA GLU A 61 -12.07 -19.08 20.09
C GLU A 61 -13.47 -19.63 19.75
N GLN A 62 -13.54 -20.96 19.72
CA GLN A 62 -14.77 -21.73 19.47
C GLN A 62 -15.62 -21.80 20.73
#